data_AF-A0A961RA50-F1
#
_entry.id   AF-A0A961RA50-F1
#
_cell.length_a   1.000
_cell.length_b   1.000
_cell.length_c   1.000
_cell.angle_alpha   90.00
_cell.angle_beta   90.00
_cell.angle_gamma   90.00
#
_symmetry.space_group_name_H-M   'P 1'
#
loop_
_entity.id
_entity.type
_entity.pdbx_description
1 polymer ?
#
loop_
_entity_poly.entity_id
_entity_poly.type
_entity_poly.pdbx_seq_one_letter_code
_entity_poly.pdbx_strand_id
1 'polypeptide(L)'
;MSNWDKDPVLTVEHLTMRFGGLVAINDLSFNVGRGDITALIGPNGAGKTTVFNCVTGFYKPTEGRIVMRHGPGRQADEVEALTDSGQQWRKTGPGAVFLLERMPDFEISARAKVARTFQNIRLFGGMTVLENLLVAQHNPLMIASNFTIGGILGLGGYRKAEKDAVEKAVYWLEQVNLIDRADDPAGDLPYGAQRRLEIARAMCSGPHLLCLDEPAAGLNPRESAELNELLQYIRREHNTSILLIEHDMGVVMEISDHVIVLDYGQKISDGSADAVRNDPKVIAAYLGVDDEAEIEDEDIKADLASLDAAPASEPAKPVSAIAAMTAHAATGKMPASGVSDGTQPAAVAKPKAKAKQASAKTAKSAPPAEKKAKAPAAVKPAKPAATAAKAPEKATAKPASAKSAKAAAPAEKAAKPTAAAKPSKPVAAAKAPAKASKASNPAAAPAAAGEAQLPGAKPPVLAKAEGTADNLTRIKGVGPKNEAKLNELGIFHFRQIAAWKKKEAEWVGAYMAFPGRIEREEWIAQAKLLAKGKDTEFSKRVDAGKVATSRATGARKGGKA
;
A
#
# COMPACT_ATOMS: atom_id res chain seq x y z
N MET A 1 28.59 -15.60 3.08
CA MET A 1 28.19 -14.95 1.81
C MET A 1 27.05 -15.71 1.18
N SER A 2 25.87 -15.10 1.30
CA SER A 2 24.58 -15.51 0.75
C SER A 2 24.52 -15.40 -0.77
N ASN A 3 23.33 -15.57 -1.37
CA ASN A 3 23.09 -15.22 -2.77
C ASN A 3 23.07 -13.69 -2.96
N TRP A 4 22.34 -12.96 -2.11
CA TRP A 4 22.26 -11.49 -2.13
C TRP A 4 23.60 -10.76 -1.99
N ASP A 5 24.60 -11.36 -1.32
CA ASP A 5 25.97 -10.84 -1.33
C ASP A 5 26.69 -10.98 -2.66
N LYS A 6 26.44 -12.06 -3.41
CA LYS A 6 27.24 -12.49 -4.58
C LYS A 6 26.67 -11.97 -5.89
N ASP A 7 25.37 -12.16 -6.09
CA ASP A 7 24.61 -11.71 -7.25
C ASP A 7 23.41 -10.87 -6.82
N PRO A 8 23.65 -9.62 -6.35
CA PRO A 8 22.56 -8.69 -6.07
C PRO A 8 21.87 -8.29 -7.38
N VAL A 9 20.54 -8.41 -7.44
CA VAL A 9 19.74 -7.76 -8.49
C VAL A 9 19.60 -6.26 -8.22
N LEU A 10 19.53 -5.89 -6.93
CA LEU A 10 19.47 -4.52 -6.44
C LEU A 10 20.50 -4.34 -5.31
N THR A 11 21.22 -3.23 -5.33
CA THR A 11 22.06 -2.77 -4.22
C THR A 11 21.63 -1.36 -3.83
N VAL A 12 21.42 -1.13 -2.53
CA VAL A 12 21.12 0.18 -1.94
C VAL A 12 22.33 0.55 -1.07
N GLU A 13 22.89 1.74 -1.30
CA GLU A 13 24.14 2.19 -0.68
C GLU A 13 23.94 3.58 -0.07
N HIS A 14 24.21 3.73 1.23
CA HIS A 14 24.19 4.99 1.98
C HIS A 14 22.90 5.83 1.80
N LEU A 15 21.76 5.15 1.63
CA LEU A 15 20.48 5.77 1.31
C LEU A 15 20.03 6.65 2.48
N THR A 16 19.88 7.94 2.24
CA THR A 16 19.34 8.89 3.22
C THR A 16 18.19 9.67 2.59
N MET A 17 17.09 9.83 3.33
CA MET A 17 15.89 10.52 2.86
C MET A 17 15.38 11.50 3.93
N ARG A 18 15.40 12.79 3.60
CA ARG A 18 14.99 13.88 4.49
C ARG A 18 13.71 14.56 3.97
N PHE A 19 12.72 14.76 4.83
CA PHE A 19 11.49 15.50 4.56
C PHE A 19 11.46 16.78 5.40
N GLY A 20 12.00 17.87 4.84
CA GLY A 20 12.25 19.09 5.60
C GLY A 20 13.27 18.82 6.72
N GLY A 21 12.87 19.03 7.98
CA GLY A 21 13.70 18.74 9.14
C GLY A 21 13.70 17.27 9.60
N LEU A 22 12.80 16.42 9.10
CA LEU A 22 12.70 15.02 9.51
C LEU A 22 13.62 14.13 8.66
N VAL A 23 14.51 13.38 9.28
CA VAL A 23 15.23 12.28 8.64
C VAL A 23 14.35 11.03 8.73
N ALA A 24 13.90 10.50 7.59
CA ALA A 24 13.01 9.34 7.53
C ALA A 24 13.72 8.04 7.12
N ILE A 25 14.93 8.14 6.55
CA ILE A 25 15.91 7.07 6.38
C ILE A 25 17.29 7.70 6.62
N ASN A 26 18.15 7.02 7.38
CA ASN A 26 19.50 7.48 7.73
C ASN A 26 20.52 6.39 7.41
N ASP A 27 21.41 6.65 6.44
CA ASP A 27 22.53 5.80 6.01
C ASP A 27 22.19 4.30 5.72
N LEU A 28 21.03 4.03 5.15
CA LEU A 28 20.58 2.67 4.92
C LEU A 28 21.31 2.00 3.73
N SER A 29 21.96 0.86 3.99
CA SER A 29 22.62 0.03 2.98
C SER A 29 22.19 -1.44 3.05
N PHE A 30 21.80 -2.05 1.92
CA PHE A 30 21.41 -3.47 1.81
C PHE A 30 21.46 -4.01 0.36
N ASN A 31 21.36 -5.32 0.18
CA ASN A 31 21.23 -5.99 -1.12
C ASN A 31 19.89 -6.72 -1.26
N VAL A 32 19.44 -6.95 -2.50
CA VAL A 32 18.39 -7.92 -2.86
C VAL A 32 19.02 -8.93 -3.80
N GLY A 33 18.92 -10.22 -3.52
CA GLY A 33 19.53 -11.26 -4.35
C GLY A 33 18.74 -11.59 -5.61
N ARG A 34 19.45 -11.97 -6.67
CA ARG A 34 18.83 -12.38 -7.94
C ARG A 34 18.10 -13.71 -7.76
N GLY A 35 16.79 -13.70 -8.02
CA GLY A 35 15.93 -14.85 -7.83
C GLY A 35 15.59 -15.15 -6.36
N ASP A 36 15.89 -14.23 -5.42
CA ASP A 36 15.49 -14.34 -4.01
C ASP A 36 14.18 -13.57 -3.75
N ILE A 37 13.50 -13.96 -2.67
CA ILE A 37 12.44 -13.17 -2.03
C ILE A 37 13.05 -12.45 -0.82
N THR A 38 13.19 -11.13 -0.92
CA THR A 38 13.66 -10.25 0.16
C THR A 38 12.49 -9.52 0.80
N ALA A 39 12.32 -9.66 2.12
CA ALA A 39 11.37 -8.89 2.91
C ALA A 39 12.03 -7.69 3.58
N LEU A 40 11.35 -6.55 3.57
CA LEU A 40 11.70 -5.34 4.30
C LEU A 40 10.67 -5.11 5.42
N ILE A 41 11.05 -5.46 6.64
CA ILE A 41 10.21 -5.39 7.84
C ILE A 41 10.71 -4.30 8.81
N GLY A 42 10.04 -4.14 9.95
CA GLY A 42 10.26 -3.09 10.93
C GLY A 42 8.96 -2.50 11.50
N PRO A 43 9.01 -1.72 12.59
CA PRO A 43 7.85 -1.05 13.17
C PRO A 43 7.12 -0.06 12.24
N ASN A 44 6.00 0.49 12.73
CA ASN A 44 5.31 1.59 12.05
C ASN A 44 6.12 2.88 12.20
N GLY A 45 6.36 3.59 11.09
CA GLY A 45 7.24 4.77 11.06
C GLY A 45 8.71 4.47 10.75
N ALA A 46 9.17 3.21 10.84
CA ALA A 46 10.55 2.78 10.57
C ALA A 46 11.06 2.96 9.12
N GLY A 47 10.35 3.71 8.26
CA GLY A 47 10.82 4.11 6.95
C GLY A 47 10.60 3.13 5.79
N LYS A 48 10.12 1.90 6.03
CA LYS A 48 9.90 0.83 5.01
C LYS A 48 9.38 1.36 3.65
N THR A 49 8.23 2.02 3.64
CA THR A 49 7.59 2.58 2.43
C THR A 49 8.38 3.72 1.79
N THR A 50 9.18 4.47 2.57
CA THR A 50 10.08 5.52 2.08
C THR A 50 11.21 4.91 1.24
N VAL A 51 11.87 3.85 1.72
CA VAL A 51 12.90 3.10 0.96
C VAL A 51 12.34 2.63 -0.38
N PHE A 52 11.17 2.00 -0.31
CA PHE A 52 10.48 1.40 -1.44
C PHE A 52 9.99 2.46 -2.45
N ASN A 53 9.59 3.64 -1.98
CA ASN A 53 9.33 4.82 -2.83
C ASN A 53 10.59 5.35 -3.51
N CYS A 54 11.77 5.29 -2.87
CA CYS A 54 13.04 5.66 -3.50
C CYS A 54 13.47 4.63 -4.56
N VAL A 55 13.42 3.33 -4.24
CA VAL A 55 13.72 2.23 -5.19
C VAL A 55 12.80 2.26 -6.41
N THR A 56 11.53 2.62 -6.23
CA THR A 56 10.55 2.71 -7.34
C THR A 56 10.50 4.10 -7.99
N GLY A 57 11.39 5.02 -7.61
CA GLY A 57 11.56 6.35 -8.21
C GLY A 57 10.47 7.38 -7.89
N PHE A 58 9.49 7.02 -7.06
CA PHE A 58 8.42 7.92 -6.60
C PHE A 58 8.97 9.03 -5.68
N TYR A 59 10.01 8.72 -4.91
CA TYR A 59 10.85 9.71 -4.23
C TYR A 59 12.27 9.68 -4.79
N LYS A 60 12.95 10.83 -4.67
CA LYS A 60 14.39 10.93 -4.88
C LYS A 60 15.08 11.01 -3.52
N PRO A 61 16.04 10.11 -3.21
CA PRO A 61 16.77 10.19 -1.97
C PRO A 61 17.56 11.49 -1.91
N THR A 62 17.85 11.94 -0.69
CA THR A 62 18.67 13.12 -0.44
C THR A 62 20.14 12.80 -0.72
N GLU A 63 20.60 11.64 -0.24
CA GLU A 63 21.97 11.13 -0.38
C GLU A 63 21.92 9.60 -0.63
N GLY A 64 23.01 9.01 -1.13
CA GLY A 64 23.13 7.57 -1.43
C GLY A 64 22.90 7.20 -2.91
N ARG A 65 23.00 5.89 -3.20
CA ARG A 65 22.92 5.29 -4.55
C ARG A 65 21.96 4.09 -4.55
N ILE A 66 21.24 3.86 -5.65
CA ILE A 66 20.35 2.69 -5.83
C ILE A 66 20.68 2.02 -7.17
N VAL A 67 21.40 0.91 -7.13
CA VAL A 67 21.89 0.20 -8.31
C VAL A 67 20.99 -1.00 -8.65
N MET A 68 20.53 -1.12 -9.89
CA MET A 68 19.77 -2.26 -10.42
C MET A 68 20.57 -2.96 -11.53
N ARG A 69 20.51 -4.31 -11.60
CA ARG A 69 21.38 -5.13 -12.46
C ARG A 69 20.62 -6.21 -13.24
N HIS A 70 20.83 -6.25 -14.56
CA HIS A 70 20.36 -7.35 -15.43
C HIS A 70 21.42 -8.41 -15.68
N GLY A 71 22.71 -8.05 -15.67
CA GLY A 71 23.81 -9.03 -15.71
C GLY A 71 24.03 -9.68 -14.33
N PRO A 72 24.66 -10.87 -14.27
CA PRO A 72 24.96 -11.55 -13.02
C PRO A 72 26.15 -10.90 -12.29
N GLY A 73 26.16 -11.03 -10.96
CA GLY A 73 27.25 -10.62 -10.09
C GLY A 73 27.31 -9.12 -9.82
N ARG A 74 28.19 -8.72 -8.88
CA ARG A 74 28.30 -7.34 -8.40
C ARG A 74 28.65 -6.27 -9.44
N GLN A 75 29.20 -6.60 -10.62
CA GLN A 75 29.52 -5.64 -11.70
C GLN A 75 30.07 -4.30 -11.16
N ALA A 76 31.16 -4.37 -10.38
CA ALA A 76 31.64 -3.25 -9.57
C ALA A 76 32.26 -2.16 -10.47
N ASP A 77 33.20 -2.56 -11.31
CA ASP A 77 33.88 -1.76 -12.33
C ASP A 77 32.87 -0.99 -13.21
N GLU A 78 31.76 -1.64 -13.59
CA GLU A 78 30.71 -1.00 -14.40
C GLU A 78 29.80 -0.05 -13.61
N VAL A 79 29.70 -0.17 -12.28
CA VAL A 79 29.00 0.81 -11.42
C VAL A 79 29.84 2.05 -11.19
N GLU A 80 31.13 1.88 -10.95
CA GLU A 80 32.10 2.97 -10.80
C GLU A 80 32.15 3.78 -12.11
N ALA A 81 32.44 3.11 -13.23
CA ALA A 81 32.45 3.75 -14.55
C ALA A 81 31.09 4.34 -14.98
N LEU A 82 29.96 3.82 -14.50
CA LEU A 82 28.64 4.42 -14.72
C LEU A 82 28.42 5.65 -13.83
N THR A 83 28.80 5.58 -12.55
CA THR A 83 28.72 6.69 -11.59
C THR A 83 29.42 7.93 -12.14
N ASP A 84 30.69 7.75 -12.52
CA ASP A 84 31.62 8.80 -12.97
C ASP A 84 31.21 9.41 -14.31
N SER A 85 30.61 8.60 -15.20
CA SER A 85 30.12 9.07 -16.49
C SER A 85 28.97 10.08 -16.41
N GLY A 86 28.38 10.27 -15.22
CA GLY A 86 27.16 11.06 -15.02
C GLY A 86 25.89 10.45 -15.63
N GLN A 87 25.99 9.32 -16.32
CA GLN A 87 24.85 8.67 -16.97
C GLN A 87 23.92 7.99 -15.94
N GLN A 88 22.71 7.70 -16.40
CA GLN A 88 21.67 7.02 -15.62
C GLN A 88 21.78 5.48 -15.71
N TRP A 89 22.21 4.94 -16.85
CA TRP A 89 22.30 3.50 -17.09
C TRP A 89 23.23 3.19 -18.27
N ARG A 90 23.80 1.99 -18.29
CA ARG A 90 24.71 1.51 -19.34
C ARG A 90 24.50 0.01 -19.59
N LYS A 91 24.70 -0.46 -20.83
CA LYS A 91 24.75 -1.89 -21.15
C LYS A 91 26.10 -2.51 -20.79
N THR A 92 26.08 -3.68 -20.17
CA THR A 92 27.23 -4.36 -19.56
C THR A 92 27.32 -5.79 -20.10
N GLY A 93 28.02 -5.98 -21.22
CA GLY A 93 28.11 -7.28 -21.91
C GLY A 93 26.72 -7.83 -22.28
N PRO A 94 26.28 -8.97 -21.71
CA PRO A 94 24.94 -9.53 -21.92
C PRO A 94 23.83 -8.77 -21.16
N GLY A 95 24.18 -7.93 -20.18
CA GLY A 95 23.25 -7.25 -19.28
C GLY A 95 23.25 -5.72 -19.38
N ALA A 96 22.80 -5.09 -18.28
CA ALA A 96 22.83 -3.65 -18.08
C ALA A 96 22.85 -3.32 -16.57
N VAL A 97 23.36 -2.14 -16.24
CA VAL A 97 23.39 -1.56 -14.90
C VAL A 97 22.68 -0.20 -14.94
N PHE A 98 21.87 0.09 -13.93
CA PHE A 98 21.03 1.29 -13.82
C PHE A 98 21.18 1.94 -12.45
N LEU A 99 21.23 3.27 -12.41
CA LEU A 99 21.24 4.10 -11.21
C LEU A 99 19.84 4.69 -11.01
N LEU A 100 19.02 4.00 -10.23
CA LEU A 100 17.59 4.31 -10.06
C LEU A 100 17.39 5.67 -9.38
N GLU A 101 18.32 6.12 -8.53
CA GLU A 101 18.25 7.45 -7.93
C GLU A 101 18.31 8.56 -9.01
N ARG A 102 18.94 8.31 -10.16
CA ARG A 102 19.05 9.26 -11.29
C ARG A 102 17.90 9.18 -12.31
N MET A 103 17.07 8.13 -12.30
CA MET A 103 16.06 7.84 -13.34
C MET A 103 14.61 8.20 -12.93
N PRO A 104 13.76 8.77 -13.79
CA PRO A 104 12.34 8.93 -13.46
C PRO A 104 11.61 7.58 -13.39
N ASP A 105 10.55 7.51 -12.58
CA ASP A 105 9.76 6.30 -12.27
C ASP A 105 9.34 5.48 -13.51
N PHE A 106 8.81 6.14 -14.53
CA PHE A 106 8.37 5.50 -15.77
C PHE A 106 9.55 4.88 -16.57
N GLU A 107 10.76 5.43 -16.47
CA GLU A 107 11.95 4.84 -17.10
C GLU A 107 12.56 3.71 -16.27
N ILE A 108 12.42 3.74 -14.94
CA ILE A 108 12.78 2.61 -14.07
C ILE A 108 11.92 1.38 -14.44
N SER A 109 10.61 1.56 -14.57
CA SER A 109 9.71 0.48 -15.01
C SER A 109 9.99 0.05 -16.46
N ALA A 110 10.09 1.00 -17.39
CA ALA A 110 10.26 0.68 -18.80
C ALA A 110 11.63 0.04 -19.13
N ARG A 111 12.73 0.57 -18.60
CA ARG A 111 14.11 0.14 -18.91
C ARG A 111 14.68 -0.81 -17.85
N ALA A 112 14.70 -0.41 -16.59
CA ALA A 112 15.36 -1.17 -15.51
C ALA A 112 14.55 -2.39 -15.05
N LYS A 113 13.29 -2.52 -15.49
CA LYS A 113 12.40 -3.67 -15.23
C LYS A 113 12.12 -3.90 -13.74
N VAL A 114 11.92 -2.81 -13.00
CA VAL A 114 11.32 -2.84 -11.66
C VAL A 114 9.81 -2.59 -11.81
N ALA A 115 8.98 -3.56 -11.46
CA ALA A 115 7.53 -3.38 -11.38
C ALA A 115 7.10 -3.13 -9.93
N ARG A 116 5.99 -2.42 -9.72
CA ARG A 116 5.43 -2.09 -8.40
C ARG A 116 3.94 -2.40 -8.34
N THR A 117 3.49 -3.03 -7.25
CA THR A 117 2.09 -3.01 -6.80
C THR A 117 1.90 -1.95 -5.71
N PHE A 118 0.64 -1.59 -5.40
CA PHE A 118 0.33 -0.55 -4.42
C PHE A 118 -0.49 -1.13 -3.27
N GLN A 119 -0.21 -0.69 -2.03
CA GLN A 119 -0.96 -1.07 -0.84
C GLN A 119 -2.49 -0.99 -1.06
N ASN A 120 -2.95 0.10 -1.68
CA ASN A 120 -4.30 0.19 -2.26
C ASN A 120 -4.29 -0.24 -3.73
N ILE A 121 -5.01 -1.32 -4.05
CA ILE A 121 -5.11 -1.91 -5.40
C ILE A 121 -5.52 -0.86 -6.44
N ARG A 122 -4.79 -0.78 -7.56
CA ARG A 122 -5.02 0.19 -8.65
C ARG A 122 -5.46 -0.48 -9.96
N LEU A 123 -6.47 -1.34 -9.92
CA LEU A 123 -7.08 -1.92 -11.12
C LEU A 123 -7.98 -0.90 -11.84
N PHE A 124 -8.13 -1.06 -13.16
CA PHE A 124 -9.14 -0.35 -13.94
C PHE A 124 -10.46 -1.10 -13.77
N GLY A 125 -11.19 -0.82 -12.69
CA GLY A 125 -12.32 -1.65 -12.25
C GLY A 125 -13.50 -1.76 -13.24
N GLY A 126 -13.66 -0.78 -14.13
CA GLY A 126 -14.66 -0.80 -15.21
C GLY A 126 -14.15 -1.32 -16.56
N MET A 127 -12.92 -1.83 -16.61
CA MET A 127 -12.36 -2.61 -17.72
C MET A 127 -12.33 -4.09 -17.34
N THR A 128 -12.29 -4.99 -18.31
CA THR A 128 -12.30 -6.43 -18.00
C THR A 128 -11.02 -6.89 -17.31
N VAL A 129 -11.10 -8.08 -16.70
CA VAL A 129 -9.97 -8.82 -16.13
C VAL A 129 -8.85 -9.02 -17.17
N LEU A 130 -9.18 -9.40 -18.40
CA LEU A 130 -8.25 -9.54 -19.52
C LEU A 130 -7.68 -8.18 -19.99
N GLU A 131 -8.53 -7.16 -20.15
CA GLU A 131 -8.11 -5.83 -20.58
C GLU A 131 -7.08 -5.22 -19.61
N ASN A 132 -7.24 -5.44 -18.31
CA ASN A 132 -6.29 -4.97 -17.29
C ASN A 132 -4.86 -5.51 -17.52
N LEU A 133 -4.70 -6.74 -18.01
CA LEU A 133 -3.41 -7.35 -18.34
C LEU A 133 -2.86 -6.89 -19.69
N LEU A 134 -3.73 -6.61 -20.66
CA LEU A 134 -3.34 -6.03 -21.95
C LEU A 134 -2.81 -4.60 -21.81
N VAL A 135 -3.35 -3.79 -20.89
CA VAL A 135 -2.85 -2.43 -20.60
C VAL A 135 -1.38 -2.44 -20.15
N ALA A 136 -0.93 -3.44 -19.38
CA ALA A 136 0.49 -3.57 -19.00
C ALA A 136 1.43 -3.83 -20.18
N GLN A 137 0.88 -4.23 -21.33
CA GLN A 137 1.61 -4.54 -22.57
C GLN A 137 1.46 -3.44 -23.64
N HIS A 138 0.84 -2.31 -23.27
CA HIS A 138 0.56 -1.19 -24.18
C HIS A 138 1.81 -0.65 -24.89
N ASN A 139 2.95 -0.48 -24.20
CA ASN A 139 4.16 0.10 -24.81
C ASN A 139 4.72 -0.78 -25.96
N PRO A 140 4.95 -2.11 -25.77
CA PRO A 140 5.22 -3.02 -26.88
C PRO A 140 4.20 -2.96 -28.02
N LEU A 141 2.89 -2.93 -27.72
CA LEU A 141 1.82 -2.89 -28.72
C LEU A 141 1.80 -1.57 -29.51
N MET A 142 2.12 -0.44 -28.88
CA MET A 142 2.24 0.86 -29.54
C MET A 142 3.45 0.91 -30.49
N ILE A 143 4.57 0.28 -30.12
CA ILE A 143 5.74 0.16 -31.01
C ILE A 143 5.40 -0.75 -32.20
N ALA A 144 4.81 -1.93 -31.95
CA ALA A 144 4.44 -2.90 -32.99
C ALA A 144 3.33 -2.44 -33.94
N SER A 145 2.47 -1.50 -33.49
CA SER A 145 1.43 -0.87 -34.31
C SER A 145 1.89 0.40 -35.03
N ASN A 146 3.20 0.73 -35.03
CA ASN A 146 3.72 2.00 -35.56
C ASN A 146 2.96 3.22 -35.00
N PHE A 147 2.72 3.24 -33.69
CA PHE A 147 1.85 4.17 -32.98
C PHE A 147 0.45 4.23 -33.60
N THR A 148 -0.27 3.11 -33.50
CA THR A 148 -1.66 2.89 -33.99
C THR A 148 -1.84 2.86 -35.51
N ILE A 149 -1.03 3.58 -36.31
CA ILE A 149 -1.19 3.67 -37.78
C ILE A 149 -1.10 2.29 -38.45
N GLY A 150 -0.10 1.49 -38.07
CA GLY A 150 0.07 0.11 -38.54
C GLY A 150 -0.99 -0.87 -38.01
N GLY A 151 -1.63 -0.55 -36.87
CA GLY A 151 -2.78 -1.28 -36.36
C GLY A 151 -4.03 -1.06 -37.23
N ILE A 152 -4.35 0.20 -37.53
CA ILE A 152 -5.45 0.59 -38.43
C ILE A 152 -5.27 -0.01 -39.83
N LEU A 153 -4.03 -0.05 -40.33
CA LEU A 153 -3.69 -0.68 -41.62
C LEU A 153 -3.56 -2.21 -41.55
N GLY A 154 -3.79 -2.83 -40.39
CA GLY A 154 -3.82 -4.29 -40.22
C GLY A 154 -2.49 -5.00 -40.48
N LEU A 155 -1.35 -4.33 -40.27
CA LEU A 155 -0.02 -4.86 -40.55
C LEU A 155 0.27 -6.14 -39.75
N GLY A 156 0.86 -7.15 -40.40
CA GLY A 156 1.10 -8.46 -39.80
C GLY A 156 1.98 -8.45 -38.54
N GLY A 157 2.88 -7.46 -38.41
CA GLY A 157 3.68 -7.27 -37.20
C GLY A 157 2.84 -6.90 -35.97
N TYR A 158 1.81 -6.07 -36.15
CA TYR A 158 0.87 -5.74 -35.07
C TYR A 158 0.03 -6.96 -34.69
N ARG A 159 -0.58 -7.64 -35.66
CA ARG A 159 -1.38 -8.86 -35.40
C ARG A 159 -0.60 -9.95 -34.66
N LYS A 160 0.71 -10.07 -34.92
CA LYS A 160 1.56 -10.95 -34.12
C LYS A 160 1.71 -10.43 -32.69
N ALA A 161 2.12 -9.18 -32.50
CA ALA A 161 2.33 -8.63 -31.15
C ALA A 161 1.04 -8.60 -30.30
N GLU A 162 -0.10 -8.35 -30.93
CA GLU A 162 -1.45 -8.48 -30.36
C GLU A 162 -1.72 -9.91 -29.89
N LYS A 163 -1.50 -10.90 -30.76
CA LYS A 163 -1.62 -12.31 -30.40
C LYS A 163 -0.66 -12.70 -29.26
N ASP A 164 0.64 -12.39 -29.39
CA ASP A 164 1.68 -12.69 -28.40
C ASP A 164 1.31 -12.08 -27.02
N ALA A 165 0.68 -10.89 -27.00
CA ALA A 165 0.23 -10.23 -25.77
C ALA A 165 -1.04 -10.87 -25.16
N VAL A 166 -1.98 -11.34 -25.99
CA VAL A 166 -3.16 -12.10 -25.53
C VAL A 166 -2.75 -13.45 -24.96
N GLU A 167 -1.86 -14.19 -25.64
CA GLU A 167 -1.33 -15.47 -25.12
C GLU A 167 -0.61 -15.27 -23.77
N LYS A 168 0.19 -14.19 -23.63
CA LYS A 168 0.80 -13.84 -22.33
C LYS A 168 -0.22 -13.46 -21.27
N ALA A 169 -1.32 -12.79 -21.62
CA ALA A 169 -2.36 -12.43 -20.66
C ALA A 169 -3.14 -13.67 -20.20
N VAL A 170 -3.56 -14.54 -21.12
CA VAL A 170 -4.23 -15.83 -20.83
C VAL A 170 -3.40 -16.68 -19.89
N TYR A 171 -2.10 -16.86 -20.17
CA TYR A 171 -1.18 -17.58 -19.28
C TYR A 171 -1.21 -17.06 -17.83
N TRP A 172 -1.20 -15.73 -17.65
CA TRP A 172 -1.28 -15.13 -16.32
C TRP A 172 -2.66 -15.27 -15.67
N LEU A 173 -3.74 -15.25 -16.45
CA LEU A 173 -5.10 -15.54 -15.93
C LEU A 173 -5.26 -17.00 -15.50
N GLU A 174 -4.60 -17.94 -16.16
CA GLU A 174 -4.52 -19.34 -15.73
C GLU A 174 -3.75 -19.44 -14.39
N GLN A 175 -2.56 -18.82 -14.28
CA GLN A 175 -1.77 -18.87 -13.04
C GLN A 175 -2.45 -18.20 -11.83
N VAL A 176 -3.33 -17.23 -12.05
CA VAL A 176 -4.17 -16.65 -10.97
C VAL A 176 -5.58 -17.22 -10.91
N ASN A 177 -5.90 -18.28 -11.65
CA ASN A 177 -7.21 -18.93 -11.65
C ASN A 177 -8.39 -17.94 -11.85
N LEU A 178 -8.27 -17.08 -12.86
CA LEU A 178 -9.27 -16.08 -13.28
C LEU A 178 -9.62 -16.18 -14.78
N ILE A 179 -9.21 -17.25 -15.46
CA ILE A 179 -9.49 -17.44 -16.90
C ILE A 179 -11.01 -17.50 -17.18
N ASP A 180 -11.79 -18.17 -16.32
CA ASP A 180 -13.26 -18.21 -16.41
C ASP A 180 -13.95 -16.87 -16.06
N ARG A 181 -13.17 -15.85 -15.66
CA ARG A 181 -13.62 -14.49 -15.32
C ARG A 181 -12.98 -13.43 -16.24
N ALA A 182 -12.36 -13.84 -17.35
CA ALA A 182 -11.56 -12.95 -18.21
C ALA A 182 -12.33 -11.72 -18.76
N ASP A 183 -13.62 -11.89 -19.05
CA ASP A 183 -14.50 -10.84 -19.60
C ASP A 183 -15.26 -10.03 -18.54
N ASP A 184 -15.18 -10.42 -17.27
CA ASP A 184 -15.86 -9.71 -16.17
C ASP A 184 -15.15 -8.38 -15.86
N PRO A 185 -15.86 -7.34 -15.36
CA PRO A 185 -15.25 -6.12 -14.85
C PRO A 185 -14.32 -6.43 -13.68
N ALA A 186 -13.08 -5.92 -13.72
CA ALA A 186 -12.08 -6.21 -12.70
C ALA A 186 -12.47 -5.71 -11.29
N GLY A 187 -13.42 -4.77 -11.19
CA GLY A 187 -13.99 -4.28 -9.92
C GLY A 187 -14.97 -5.24 -9.25
N ASP A 188 -15.55 -6.20 -10.00
CA ASP A 188 -16.54 -7.18 -9.50
C ASP A 188 -15.89 -8.46 -8.96
N LEU A 189 -14.55 -8.52 -8.94
CA LEU A 189 -13.78 -9.59 -8.32
C LEU A 189 -13.71 -9.42 -6.78
N PRO A 190 -13.65 -10.53 -6.00
CA PRO A 190 -13.28 -10.50 -4.59
C PRO A 190 -11.89 -9.88 -4.34
N TYR A 191 -11.64 -9.36 -3.13
CA TYR A 191 -10.44 -8.60 -2.82
C TYR A 191 -9.12 -9.38 -3.05
N GLY A 192 -9.00 -10.64 -2.61
CA GLY A 192 -7.82 -11.46 -2.92
C GLY A 192 -7.65 -11.76 -4.40
N ALA A 193 -8.74 -11.93 -5.15
CA ALA A 193 -8.69 -12.07 -6.60
C ALA A 193 -8.22 -10.78 -7.29
N GLN A 194 -8.67 -9.61 -6.84
CA GLN A 194 -8.15 -8.31 -7.30
C GLN A 194 -6.65 -8.15 -7.00
N ARG A 195 -6.19 -8.58 -5.82
CA ARG A 195 -4.76 -8.53 -5.46
C ARG A 195 -3.91 -9.44 -6.35
N ARG A 196 -4.33 -10.69 -6.56
CA ARG A 196 -3.64 -11.63 -7.47
C ARG A 196 -3.67 -11.13 -8.93
N LEU A 197 -4.76 -10.48 -9.38
CA LEU A 197 -4.84 -9.83 -10.69
C LEU A 197 -3.88 -8.64 -10.84
N GLU A 198 -3.71 -7.82 -9.81
CA GLU A 198 -2.75 -6.71 -9.82
C GLU A 198 -1.29 -7.21 -9.98
N ILE A 199 -0.96 -8.34 -9.36
CA ILE A 199 0.34 -9.01 -9.49
C ILE A 199 0.53 -9.59 -10.90
N ALA A 200 -0.47 -10.32 -11.42
CA ALA A 200 -0.46 -10.82 -12.81
C ALA A 200 -0.26 -9.68 -13.83
N ARG A 201 -0.95 -8.55 -13.64
CA ARG A 201 -0.76 -7.34 -14.45
C ARG A 201 0.67 -6.78 -14.35
N ALA A 202 1.27 -6.76 -13.17
CA ALA A 202 2.67 -6.35 -13.01
C ALA A 202 3.62 -7.29 -13.78
N MET A 203 3.39 -8.61 -13.70
CA MET A 203 4.18 -9.62 -14.40
C MET A 203 4.05 -9.57 -15.94
N CYS A 204 2.90 -9.12 -16.47
CA CYS A 204 2.74 -8.84 -17.90
C CYS A 204 3.78 -7.83 -18.44
N SER A 205 4.36 -6.95 -17.62
CA SER A 205 5.44 -6.03 -18.03
C SER A 205 6.83 -6.68 -18.23
N GLY A 206 7.03 -7.89 -17.70
CA GLY A 206 8.33 -8.60 -17.68
C GLY A 206 9.36 -8.01 -16.69
N PRO A 207 9.07 -7.97 -15.37
CA PRO A 207 9.99 -7.46 -14.36
C PRO A 207 11.16 -8.41 -14.08
N HIS A 208 12.32 -7.83 -13.79
CA HIS A 208 13.47 -8.51 -13.17
C HIS A 208 13.39 -8.41 -11.64
N LEU A 209 12.79 -7.32 -11.14
CA LEU A 209 12.45 -7.10 -9.73
C LEU A 209 10.97 -6.73 -9.62
N LEU A 210 10.22 -7.48 -8.80
CA LEU A 210 8.83 -7.21 -8.46
C LEU A 210 8.76 -6.64 -7.03
N CYS A 211 8.36 -5.38 -6.91
CA CYS A 211 8.20 -4.69 -5.64
C CYS A 211 6.74 -4.80 -5.16
N LEU A 212 6.51 -5.38 -3.98
CA LEU A 212 5.19 -5.59 -3.37
C LEU A 212 5.03 -4.82 -2.05
N ASP A 213 3.91 -4.11 -1.90
CA ASP A 213 3.67 -3.13 -0.82
C ASP A 213 2.49 -3.63 0.04
N GLU A 214 2.78 -4.38 1.11
CA GLU A 214 1.81 -5.13 1.95
C GLU A 214 0.82 -6.01 1.15
N PRO A 215 1.32 -6.96 0.32
CA PRO A 215 0.47 -7.74 -0.56
C PRO A 215 -0.55 -8.63 0.17
N ALA A 216 -0.26 -9.12 1.39
CA ALA A 216 -1.14 -9.99 2.16
C ALA A 216 -2.15 -9.21 3.06
N ALA A 217 -1.97 -7.90 3.22
CA ALA A 217 -2.82 -7.10 4.10
C ALA A 217 -4.30 -7.15 3.68
N GLY A 218 -5.16 -7.53 4.63
CA GLY A 218 -6.61 -7.62 4.42
C GLY A 218 -7.11 -8.94 3.78
N LEU A 219 -6.21 -9.87 3.45
CA LEU A 219 -6.58 -11.21 2.99
C LEU A 219 -7.02 -12.12 4.14
N ASN A 220 -7.85 -13.13 3.85
CA ASN A 220 -8.07 -14.25 4.78
C ASN A 220 -6.97 -15.31 4.64
N PRO A 221 -6.72 -16.20 5.63
CA PRO A 221 -5.59 -17.14 5.60
C PRO A 221 -5.49 -18.03 4.35
N ARG A 222 -6.63 -18.36 3.70
CA ARG A 222 -6.62 -19.09 2.42
C ARG A 222 -6.18 -18.19 1.26
N GLU A 223 -6.66 -16.94 1.20
CA GLU A 223 -6.21 -15.98 0.18
C GLU A 223 -4.72 -15.65 0.35
N SER A 224 -4.21 -15.60 1.59
CA SER A 224 -2.77 -15.45 1.87
C SER A 224 -1.95 -16.65 1.38
N ALA A 225 -2.44 -17.89 1.58
CA ALA A 225 -1.78 -19.07 1.05
C ALA A 225 -1.78 -19.10 -0.50
N GLU A 226 -2.92 -18.79 -1.14
CA GLU A 226 -3.03 -18.65 -2.60
C GLU A 226 -2.14 -17.53 -3.16
N LEU A 227 -1.84 -16.50 -2.37
CA LEU A 227 -0.87 -15.46 -2.69
C LEU A 227 0.58 -15.97 -2.53
N ASN A 228 0.91 -16.63 -1.41
CA ASN A 228 2.26 -17.11 -1.12
C ASN A 228 2.72 -18.14 -2.16
N GLU A 229 1.82 -19.03 -2.61
CA GLU A 229 2.06 -19.96 -3.72
C GLU A 229 2.37 -19.20 -5.03
N LEU A 230 1.60 -18.16 -5.37
CA LEU A 230 1.82 -17.32 -6.55
C LEU A 230 3.18 -16.59 -6.49
N LEU A 231 3.60 -16.11 -5.32
CA LEU A 231 4.91 -15.45 -5.16
C LEU A 231 6.07 -16.44 -5.31
N GLN A 232 5.96 -17.63 -4.73
CA GLN A 232 6.95 -18.70 -4.95
C GLN A 232 6.97 -19.17 -6.41
N TYR A 233 5.83 -19.24 -7.08
CA TYR A 233 5.74 -19.56 -8.51
C TYR A 233 6.45 -18.51 -9.37
N ILE A 234 6.18 -17.22 -9.14
CA ILE A 234 6.85 -16.10 -9.82
C ILE A 234 8.38 -16.18 -9.67
N ARG A 235 8.85 -16.48 -8.44
CA ARG A 235 10.27 -16.67 -8.16
C ARG A 235 10.85 -17.86 -8.95
N ARG A 236 10.25 -19.04 -8.84
CA ARG A 236 10.77 -20.30 -9.42
C ARG A 236 10.72 -20.32 -10.95
N GLU A 237 9.58 -20.04 -11.54
CA GLU A 237 9.34 -20.28 -12.97
C GLU A 237 9.76 -19.10 -13.87
N HIS A 238 9.83 -17.88 -13.33
CA HIS A 238 10.25 -16.70 -14.10
C HIS A 238 11.61 -16.13 -13.70
N ASN A 239 12.24 -16.64 -12.62
CA ASN A 239 13.46 -16.08 -12.05
C ASN A 239 13.35 -14.57 -11.74
N THR A 240 12.13 -14.11 -11.45
CA THR A 240 11.86 -12.73 -11.04
C THR A 240 12.16 -12.61 -9.54
N SER A 241 13.04 -11.68 -9.20
CA SER A 241 13.38 -11.40 -7.80
C SER A 241 12.25 -10.60 -7.16
N ILE A 242 11.97 -10.80 -5.88
CA ILE A 242 10.87 -10.12 -5.18
C ILE A 242 11.42 -9.29 -4.03
N LEU A 243 11.01 -8.02 -3.94
CA LEU A 243 11.21 -7.16 -2.77
C LEU A 243 9.84 -6.81 -2.20
N LEU A 244 9.53 -7.28 -1.01
CA LEU A 244 8.22 -7.05 -0.37
C LEU A 244 8.35 -6.27 0.94
N ILE A 245 7.41 -5.36 1.19
CA ILE A 245 7.12 -4.87 2.53
C ILE A 245 6.00 -5.74 3.08
N GLU A 246 6.20 -6.27 4.29
CA GLU A 246 5.15 -6.93 5.06
C GLU A 246 5.27 -6.60 6.55
N HIS A 247 4.22 -6.90 7.30
CA HIS A 247 4.20 -6.85 8.75
C HIS A 247 3.73 -8.15 9.43
N ASP A 248 3.18 -9.10 8.66
CA ASP A 248 2.85 -10.44 9.16
C ASP A 248 4.10 -11.35 9.19
N MET A 249 4.56 -11.69 10.40
CA MET A 249 5.73 -12.56 10.58
C MET A 249 5.51 -14.01 10.16
N GLY A 250 4.27 -14.49 10.10
CA GLY A 250 3.96 -15.80 9.54
C GLY A 250 4.28 -15.82 8.05
N VAL A 251 3.75 -14.83 7.31
CA VAL A 251 4.00 -14.68 5.87
C VAL A 251 5.48 -14.45 5.59
N VAL A 252 6.13 -13.51 6.28
CA VAL A 252 7.55 -13.18 6.06
C VAL A 252 8.45 -14.39 6.25
N MET A 253 8.27 -15.16 7.33
CA MET A 253 9.12 -16.31 7.65
C MET A 253 8.79 -17.57 6.82
N GLU A 254 7.62 -17.63 6.18
CA GLU A 254 7.26 -18.72 5.25
C GLU A 254 7.91 -18.57 3.86
N ILE A 255 8.02 -17.33 3.34
CA ILE A 255 8.38 -17.11 1.92
C ILE A 255 9.74 -16.44 1.67
N SER A 256 10.37 -15.82 2.67
CA SER A 256 11.54 -14.96 2.43
C SER A 256 12.87 -15.69 2.63
N ASP A 257 13.71 -15.71 1.60
CA ASP A 257 15.12 -16.14 1.71
C ASP A 257 15.95 -15.18 2.56
N HIS A 258 15.59 -13.90 2.47
CA HIS A 258 16.32 -12.77 3.01
C HIS A 258 15.35 -11.79 3.69
N VAL A 259 15.70 -11.32 4.87
CA VAL A 259 14.90 -10.38 5.67
C VAL A 259 15.79 -9.25 6.16
N ILE A 260 15.32 -8.02 5.95
CA ILE A 260 15.97 -6.79 6.39
C ILE A 260 15.03 -6.12 7.39
N VAL A 261 15.53 -5.76 8.56
CA VAL A 261 14.74 -5.11 9.61
C VAL A 261 15.18 -3.67 9.75
N LEU A 262 14.24 -2.76 9.55
CA LEU A 262 14.43 -1.35 9.83
C LEU A 262 13.85 -0.99 11.20
N ASP A 263 14.52 -0.06 11.89
CA ASP A 263 13.88 0.72 12.94
C ASP A 263 14.37 2.17 12.92
N TYR A 264 13.48 3.11 13.22
CA TYR A 264 13.69 4.57 13.10
C TYR A 264 14.47 5.05 11.85
N GLY A 265 14.29 4.35 10.72
CA GLY A 265 14.93 4.67 9.43
C GLY A 265 16.38 4.16 9.28
N GLN A 266 16.89 3.37 10.23
CA GLN A 266 18.17 2.67 10.19
C GLN A 266 17.96 1.15 10.07
N LYS A 267 19.02 0.39 9.74
CA LYS A 267 18.97 -1.07 9.64
C LYS A 267 19.44 -1.72 10.95
N ILE A 268 18.55 -2.43 11.66
CA ILE A 268 18.89 -3.11 12.91
C ILE A 268 19.31 -4.58 12.70
N SER A 269 18.83 -5.24 11.63
CA SER A 269 19.20 -6.62 11.27
C SER A 269 19.08 -6.89 9.77
N ASP A 270 19.83 -7.88 9.27
CA ASP A 270 20.02 -8.24 7.86
C ASP A 270 20.48 -9.72 7.80
N GLY A 271 19.66 -10.62 7.25
CA GLY A 271 19.96 -12.06 7.28
C GLY A 271 18.86 -12.95 6.73
N SER A 272 18.96 -14.26 6.94
CA SER A 272 17.86 -15.19 6.62
C SER A 272 16.70 -15.04 7.62
N ALA A 273 15.51 -15.51 7.23
CA ALA A 273 14.33 -15.54 8.09
C ALA A 273 14.62 -16.11 9.50
N ASP A 274 15.23 -17.30 9.59
CA ASP A 274 15.58 -17.92 10.88
C ASP A 274 16.61 -17.12 11.70
N ALA A 275 17.56 -16.44 11.06
CA ALA A 275 18.53 -15.61 11.77
C ALA A 275 17.84 -14.37 12.37
N VAL A 276 17.08 -13.65 11.55
CA VAL A 276 16.36 -12.43 11.92
C VAL A 276 15.28 -12.69 12.98
N ARG A 277 14.59 -13.84 12.91
CA ARG A 277 13.59 -14.25 13.90
C ARG A 277 14.15 -14.42 15.31
N ASN A 278 15.43 -14.79 15.43
CA ASN A 278 16.11 -15.04 16.70
C ASN A 278 17.02 -13.88 17.13
N ASP A 279 17.04 -12.76 16.39
CA ASP A 279 17.86 -11.58 16.71
C ASP A 279 17.24 -10.79 17.88
N PRO A 280 17.95 -10.60 19.00
CA PRO A 280 17.46 -9.84 20.15
C PRO A 280 17.02 -8.41 19.82
N LYS A 281 17.67 -7.75 18.86
CA LYS A 281 17.31 -6.37 18.46
C LYS A 281 15.94 -6.33 17.78
N VAL A 282 15.66 -7.34 16.96
CA VAL A 282 14.40 -7.49 16.23
C VAL A 282 13.28 -7.82 17.21
N ILE A 283 13.55 -8.71 18.17
CA ILE A 283 12.62 -9.03 19.26
C ILE A 283 12.32 -7.78 20.09
N ALA A 284 13.33 -6.99 20.47
CA ALA A 284 13.16 -5.76 21.23
C ALA A 284 12.27 -4.73 20.48
N ALA A 285 12.62 -4.41 19.23
CA ALA A 285 11.89 -3.44 18.41
C ALA A 285 10.44 -3.85 18.08
N TYR A 286 10.11 -5.15 18.15
CA TYR A 286 8.75 -5.65 17.90
C TYR A 286 7.91 -5.92 19.15
N LEU A 287 8.52 -6.21 20.30
CA LEU A 287 7.78 -6.39 21.55
C LEU A 287 7.57 -5.07 22.30
N GLY A 288 8.45 -4.09 22.11
CA GLY A 288 8.51 -2.89 22.95
C GLY A 288 9.06 -3.25 24.32
N VAL A 289 10.39 -3.28 24.43
CA VAL A 289 11.03 -3.13 25.74
C VAL A 289 10.85 -1.67 26.15
N ASP A 290 10.54 -1.39 27.41
CA ASP A 290 10.60 -0.02 27.93
C ASP A 290 12.05 0.49 27.82
N ASP A 291 12.24 1.75 27.43
CA ASP A 291 13.55 2.39 27.20
C ASP A 291 14.29 2.69 28.53
N GLU A 292 14.60 1.65 29.31
CA GLU A 292 15.51 1.69 30.46
C GLU A 292 16.79 0.90 30.14
N ALA A 293 17.93 1.63 30.12
CA ALA A 293 19.27 1.22 29.68
C ALA A 293 19.42 1.09 28.13
N GLU A 294 20.47 1.59 27.48
CA GLU A 294 21.75 2.15 27.97
C GLU A 294 22.13 3.46 27.23
N ILE A 295 22.37 4.54 27.98
CA ILE A 295 23.41 5.53 27.66
C ILE A 295 24.20 5.77 28.95
N GLU A 296 25.23 4.97 29.18
CA GLU A 296 26.15 5.13 30.31
C GLU A 296 27.25 6.16 30.00
N ASP A 297 26.87 7.44 29.86
CA ASP A 297 27.83 8.55 29.93
C ASP A 297 28.20 8.81 31.40
N GLU A 298 29.29 8.18 31.86
CA GLU A 298 29.82 8.28 33.23
C GLU A 298 30.07 9.72 33.72
N ASP A 299 30.32 10.66 32.80
CA ASP A 299 30.61 12.07 33.11
C ASP A 299 29.45 12.79 33.83
N ILE A 300 28.20 12.31 33.72
CA ILE A 300 27.01 12.98 34.30
C ILE A 300 26.80 12.65 35.79
N LYS A 301 27.40 11.56 36.31
CA LYS A 301 27.27 11.18 37.74
C LYS A 301 28.01 12.14 38.69
N ALA A 302 29.04 12.84 38.22
CA ALA A 302 29.86 13.72 39.04
C ALA A 302 29.10 14.95 39.56
N ASP A 303 28.34 15.62 38.69
CA ASP A 303 27.65 16.87 39.04
C ASP A 303 26.43 16.63 39.94
N LEU A 304 25.65 15.58 39.67
CA LEU A 304 24.43 15.26 40.42
C LEU A 304 24.70 14.78 41.85
N ALA A 305 25.89 14.25 42.15
CA ALA A 305 26.29 13.84 43.49
C ALA A 305 26.50 15.02 44.47
N SER A 306 26.44 16.27 44.01
CA SER A 306 26.74 17.47 44.81
C SER A 306 25.55 18.12 45.52
N LEU A 307 24.31 17.66 45.28
CA LEU A 307 23.08 18.40 45.64
C LEU A 307 22.30 17.90 46.87
N ASP A 308 22.47 16.66 47.32
CA ASP A 308 21.72 16.09 48.45
C ASP A 308 22.61 15.70 49.64
N ALA A 309 22.94 16.69 50.47
CA ALA A 309 23.65 16.51 51.74
C ALA A 309 23.07 17.41 52.85
N ALA A 310 21.85 17.10 53.31
CA ALA A 310 21.14 17.86 54.34
C ALA A 310 20.73 16.99 55.56
N PRO A 311 21.14 17.35 56.79
CA PRO A 311 20.56 16.84 58.03
C PRO A 311 19.42 17.75 58.55
N ALA A 312 18.44 17.19 59.25
CA ALA A 312 17.20 17.89 59.62
C ALA A 312 16.85 17.85 61.12
N SER A 313 16.15 18.90 61.61
CA SER A 313 15.22 18.85 62.75
C SER A 313 14.37 20.13 62.88
N GLU A 314 13.13 19.97 63.37
CA GLU A 314 12.01 20.96 63.44
C GLU A 314 11.96 21.74 64.81
N PRO A 315 10.90 22.49 65.28
CA PRO A 315 9.52 22.67 64.76
C PRO A 315 8.79 24.05 64.98
N ALA A 316 7.47 24.03 64.70
CA ALA A 316 6.38 25.01 64.96
C ALA A 316 6.03 25.99 63.80
N LYS A 317 4.75 26.33 63.51
CA LYS A 317 3.40 25.94 64.04
C LYS A 317 2.33 26.12 62.92
N PRO A 318 1.08 25.61 63.05
CA PRO A 318 0.18 25.35 61.91
C PRO A 318 -0.73 26.53 61.48
N VAL A 319 -1.30 26.41 60.26
CA VAL A 319 -2.33 27.27 59.66
C VAL A 319 -3.59 26.44 59.36
N SER A 320 -4.78 27.05 59.37
CA SER A 320 -6.08 26.38 59.38
C SER A 320 -7.08 26.88 58.33
N ALA A 321 -7.93 25.96 57.83
CA ALA A 321 -9.15 26.16 57.03
C ALA A 321 -8.97 26.75 55.60
N ILE A 322 -9.78 26.49 54.55
CA ILE A 322 -10.83 25.51 54.13
C ILE A 322 -11.90 26.28 53.33
N ALA A 323 -12.30 25.74 52.16
CA ALA A 323 -13.51 26.07 51.39
C ALA A 323 -13.62 27.48 50.73
N ALA A 324 -14.49 27.74 49.73
CA ALA A 324 -15.04 26.91 48.63
C ALA A 324 -15.87 27.80 47.65
N MET A 325 -16.46 27.17 46.63
CA MET A 325 -17.63 27.60 45.83
C MET A 325 -17.48 28.66 44.71
N THR A 326 -17.70 28.15 43.50
CA THR A 326 -18.34 28.76 42.31
C THR A 326 -19.32 29.92 42.53
N ALA A 327 -19.31 30.96 41.67
CA ALA A 327 -20.36 31.18 40.64
C ALA A 327 -20.29 32.53 39.87
N HIS A 328 -20.63 32.46 38.57
CA HIS A 328 -21.26 33.44 37.66
C HIS A 328 -21.31 34.98 37.95
N ALA A 329 -20.65 35.71 37.03
CA ALA A 329 -21.26 36.66 36.05
C ALA A 329 -21.73 38.09 36.41
N ALA A 330 -21.28 39.01 35.53
CA ALA A 330 -21.95 40.21 34.97
C ALA A 330 -21.98 41.55 35.76
N THR A 331 -22.00 42.65 34.95
CA THR A 331 -22.00 44.09 35.32
C THR A 331 -20.72 44.61 36.01
N GLY A 332 -20.32 45.88 35.88
CA GLY A 332 -20.74 46.91 34.91
C GLY A 332 -20.41 48.35 35.34
N LYS A 333 -19.88 49.17 34.41
CA LYS A 333 -19.73 50.66 34.45
C LYS A 333 -18.67 51.27 35.42
N MET A 334 -17.70 52.00 34.83
CA MET A 334 -17.23 53.40 35.06
C MET A 334 -17.28 54.07 36.47
N PRO A 335 -16.53 55.19 36.74
CA PRO A 335 -15.69 56.03 35.86
C PRO A 335 -14.28 56.43 36.40
N ALA A 336 -13.49 57.14 35.56
CA ALA A 336 -12.49 58.20 35.90
C ALA A 336 -11.31 57.90 36.88
N SER A 337 -10.15 58.56 36.88
CA SER A 337 -9.43 59.51 35.99
C SER A 337 -7.98 59.63 36.54
N GLY A 338 -6.91 59.98 35.80
CA GLY A 338 -6.73 60.37 34.39
C GLY A 338 -5.39 61.16 34.24
N VAL A 339 -5.03 61.59 33.01
CA VAL A 339 -3.92 62.53 32.68
C VAL A 339 -2.49 61.98 32.93
N SER A 340 -1.53 61.99 32.00
CA SER A 340 -1.49 62.12 30.51
C SER A 340 -0.22 61.37 30.02
N ASP A 341 0.26 61.35 28.76
CA ASP A 341 -0.05 62.11 27.53
C ASP A 341 -0.02 61.14 26.30
N GLY A 342 0.42 61.36 25.05
CA GLY A 342 1.17 62.42 24.33
C GLY A 342 2.57 61.92 23.90
N THR A 343 3.01 61.98 22.64
CA THR A 343 2.38 62.52 21.42
C THR A 343 2.74 61.67 20.19
N GLN A 344 1.73 61.23 19.42
CA GLN A 344 1.84 60.88 17.99
C GLN A 344 0.46 60.95 17.29
N PRO A 345 0.31 61.70 16.18
CA PRO A 345 -0.76 61.51 15.18
C PRO A 345 -0.25 60.59 14.03
N ALA A 346 -1.03 59.74 13.34
CA ALA A 346 -2.40 59.85 12.80
C ALA A 346 -2.51 60.76 11.53
N ALA A 347 -3.28 60.45 10.47
CA ALA A 347 -4.00 59.23 10.09
C ALA A 347 -4.49 59.22 8.61
N VAL A 348 -4.63 58.02 8.03
CA VAL A 348 -5.75 57.49 7.19
C VAL A 348 -6.41 58.36 6.07
N ALA A 349 -6.40 57.86 4.80
CA ALA A 349 -7.63 57.60 3.97
C ALA A 349 -7.40 57.09 2.51
N LYS A 350 -8.05 55.95 2.17
CA LYS A 350 -8.94 55.60 0.99
C LYS A 350 -8.97 56.48 -0.31
N PRO A 351 -9.53 55.98 -1.47
CA PRO A 351 -9.68 54.60 -2.00
C PRO A 351 -9.63 54.42 -3.58
N LYS A 352 -9.81 53.17 -4.06
CA LYS A 352 -10.46 52.74 -5.35
C LYS A 352 -9.83 52.98 -6.76
N ALA A 353 -9.40 51.85 -7.37
CA ALA A 353 -9.94 51.24 -8.62
C ALA A 353 -9.43 51.61 -10.05
N LYS A 354 -9.21 50.53 -10.85
CA LYS A 354 -9.07 50.43 -12.34
C LYS A 354 -7.82 51.06 -13.00
N ALA A 355 -7.34 50.65 -14.19
CA ALA A 355 -7.32 49.34 -14.89
C ALA A 355 -6.41 49.39 -16.17
N LYS A 356 -5.98 48.20 -16.66
CA LYS A 356 -5.58 47.86 -18.06
C LYS A 356 -4.23 48.32 -18.69
N GLN A 357 -3.50 47.30 -19.19
CA GLN A 357 -2.91 47.12 -20.55
C GLN A 357 -1.79 48.06 -21.09
N ALA A 358 -0.54 47.54 -21.14
CA ALA A 358 0.28 47.30 -22.35
C ALA A 358 1.66 46.73 -21.91
N SER A 359 2.36 45.74 -22.49
CA SER A 359 2.41 45.06 -23.81
C SER A 359 3.67 45.36 -24.66
N ALA A 360 4.83 44.85 -24.23
CA ALA A 360 5.99 44.52 -25.09
C ALA A 360 6.55 43.16 -24.64
N LYS A 361 6.77 42.10 -25.44
CA LYS A 361 7.29 41.90 -26.82
C LYS A 361 8.82 41.98 -26.98
N THR A 362 9.48 40.92 -26.54
CA THR A 362 10.73 40.37 -27.11
C THR A 362 10.58 38.84 -27.05
N ALA A 363 10.25 38.17 -28.15
CA ALA A 363 11.08 37.82 -29.32
C ALA A 363 11.83 36.50 -29.09
N LYS A 364 11.54 35.49 -29.93
CA LYS A 364 12.16 34.16 -29.88
C LYS A 364 13.59 34.22 -30.42
N SER A 365 14.49 33.45 -29.81
CA SER A 365 15.66 32.88 -30.49
C SER A 365 15.63 31.37 -30.30
N ALA A 366 15.96 30.62 -31.35
CA ALA A 366 16.14 29.17 -31.32
C ALA A 366 17.61 28.86 -31.67
N PRO A 367 18.21 27.80 -31.09
CA PRO A 367 19.50 27.32 -31.59
C PRO A 367 19.35 26.84 -33.05
N PRO A 368 20.37 27.03 -33.90
CA PRO A 368 20.25 26.82 -35.33
C PRO A 368 20.26 25.33 -35.72
N ALA A 369 19.65 25.02 -36.86
CA ALA A 369 19.79 23.72 -37.50
C ALA A 369 21.17 23.60 -38.16
N GLU A 370 21.94 22.57 -37.82
CA GLU A 370 23.18 22.25 -38.52
C GLU A 370 22.91 21.76 -39.94
N LYS A 371 23.83 22.10 -40.86
CA LYS A 371 23.71 21.78 -42.28
C LYS A 371 24.07 20.31 -42.53
N LYS A 372 23.30 19.62 -43.37
CA LYS A 372 23.67 18.30 -43.91
C LYS A 372 25.02 18.38 -44.64
N ALA A 373 26.07 17.88 -44.01
CA ALA A 373 27.32 17.54 -44.69
C ALA A 373 27.13 16.28 -45.56
N LYS A 374 27.95 16.15 -46.61
CA LYS A 374 27.82 15.14 -47.67
C LYS A 374 28.71 13.93 -47.36
N ALA A 375 28.18 12.72 -47.52
CA ALA A 375 28.94 11.50 -47.26
C ALA A 375 30.04 11.24 -48.30
N PRO A 376 31.24 10.78 -47.90
CA PRO A 376 32.15 10.01 -48.73
C PRO A 376 31.74 8.52 -48.73
N ALA A 377 32.21 7.75 -49.72
CA ALA A 377 31.84 6.34 -49.90
C ALA A 377 32.99 5.36 -49.54
N ALA A 378 32.62 4.20 -49.00
CA ALA A 378 33.44 2.98 -48.93
C ALA A 378 32.52 1.80 -49.32
N VAL A 379 32.63 1.24 -50.52
CA VAL A 379 33.52 0.11 -50.91
C VAL A 379 33.06 -1.24 -50.30
N LYS A 380 32.59 -2.14 -51.19
CA LYS A 380 32.42 -3.58 -50.91
C LYS A 380 33.77 -4.30 -51.11
N PRO A 381 34.04 -5.36 -50.33
CA PRO A 381 33.96 -6.73 -50.88
C PRO A 381 32.87 -7.55 -50.15
N ALA A 382 32.10 -8.46 -50.74
CA ALA A 382 32.38 -9.65 -51.58
C ALA A 382 32.32 -10.96 -50.76
N LYS A 383 31.85 -12.05 -51.38
CA LYS A 383 31.43 -13.31 -50.74
C LYS A 383 32.12 -14.51 -51.38
N PRO A 384 32.65 -15.46 -50.60
CA PRO A 384 32.59 -16.90 -50.89
C PRO A 384 31.45 -17.53 -50.03
N ALA A 385 30.54 -18.37 -50.54
CA ALA A 385 30.68 -19.57 -51.37
C ALA A 385 30.98 -20.82 -50.52
N ALA A 386 30.28 -21.91 -50.80
CA ALA A 386 30.14 -23.05 -49.90
C ALA A 386 31.01 -24.25 -50.30
N THR A 387 31.19 -25.18 -49.38
CA THR A 387 31.61 -26.58 -49.62
C THR A 387 30.86 -27.50 -48.66
N ALA A 388 30.69 -28.78 -49.01
CA ALA A 388 29.81 -29.71 -48.29
C ALA A 388 30.37 -31.14 -48.24
N ALA A 389 30.25 -31.78 -47.08
CA ALA A 389 30.43 -33.22 -46.80
C ALA A 389 30.18 -33.44 -45.29
N LYS A 390 29.77 -34.62 -44.76
CA LYS A 390 29.03 -35.78 -45.29
C LYS A 390 28.56 -36.60 -44.06
N ALA A 391 27.44 -37.32 -44.14
CA ALA A 391 26.96 -38.19 -43.05
C ALA A 391 27.80 -39.48 -42.90
N PRO A 392 27.60 -40.24 -41.80
CA PRO A 392 26.91 -41.52 -41.98
C PRO A 392 25.80 -41.85 -40.94
N GLU A 393 25.08 -42.95 -41.23
CA GLU A 393 24.04 -43.60 -40.42
C GLU A 393 24.62 -44.42 -39.22
N LYS A 394 23.92 -45.20 -38.36
CA LYS A 394 22.53 -45.76 -38.33
C LYS A 394 22.16 -46.26 -36.90
N ALA A 395 21.04 -47.03 -36.81
CA ALA A 395 20.50 -47.84 -35.69
C ALA A 395 19.67 -47.05 -34.64
N THR A 396 18.34 -47.18 -34.52
CA THR A 396 17.43 -48.33 -34.16
C THR A 396 17.53 -48.75 -32.68
N ALA A 397 16.45 -49.05 -31.95
CA ALA A 397 15.10 -49.48 -32.40
C ALA A 397 13.93 -48.95 -31.52
N LYS A 398 12.70 -49.31 -31.91
CA LYS A 398 11.42 -49.03 -31.21
C LYS A 398 10.57 -50.32 -31.14
N PRO A 399 9.84 -50.58 -30.04
CA PRO A 399 8.71 -51.53 -30.02
C PRO A 399 7.35 -50.89 -30.37
N ALA A 400 6.43 -51.75 -30.80
CA ALA A 400 5.00 -51.51 -31.02
C ALA A 400 4.22 -52.59 -30.20
N SER A 401 2.90 -52.74 -30.10
CA SER A 401 1.70 -51.92 -30.35
C SER A 401 0.43 -52.72 -29.93
N ALA A 402 -0.63 -52.05 -29.46
CA ALA A 402 -2.02 -52.53 -29.51
C ALA A 402 -2.97 -51.30 -29.36
N LYS A 403 -4.10 -51.06 -30.06
CA LYS A 403 -5.13 -51.80 -30.84
C LYS A 403 -6.42 -52.24 -30.11
N SER A 404 -7.38 -51.29 -30.02
CA SER A 404 -8.85 -51.48 -30.15
C SER A 404 -9.50 -50.09 -30.25
N ALA A 405 -10.32 -49.68 -31.24
CA ALA A 405 -11.58 -50.24 -31.77
C ALA A 405 -12.77 -50.08 -30.79
N LYS A 406 -13.98 -49.61 -31.15
CA LYS A 406 -14.59 -49.16 -32.45
C LYS A 406 -15.93 -48.40 -32.16
N ALA A 407 -16.51 -47.76 -33.20
CA ALA A 407 -17.84 -47.10 -33.33
C ALA A 407 -17.91 -45.63 -32.85
N ALA A 408 -18.52 -44.63 -33.52
CA ALA A 408 -19.36 -44.45 -34.73
C ALA A 408 -20.85 -44.09 -34.47
N ALA A 409 -21.18 -42.81 -34.74
CA ALA A 409 -22.30 -42.26 -35.54
C ALA A 409 -23.76 -42.78 -35.35
N PRO A 410 -24.82 -41.94 -35.50
CA PRO A 410 -24.86 -40.77 -36.39
C PRO A 410 -25.45 -39.46 -35.79
N ALA A 411 -25.64 -38.45 -36.64
CA ALA A 411 -26.29 -37.18 -36.34
C ALA A 411 -27.66 -37.06 -37.07
N GLU A 412 -28.53 -36.16 -36.60
CA GLU A 412 -29.83 -35.86 -37.21
C GLU A 412 -30.03 -34.34 -37.44
N LYS A 413 -30.97 -33.95 -38.32
CA LYS A 413 -31.20 -32.57 -38.78
C LYS A 413 -32.59 -32.05 -38.38
N ALA A 414 -32.67 -30.87 -37.76
CA ALA A 414 -33.79 -29.92 -37.81
C ALA A 414 -33.42 -28.63 -37.05
N ALA A 415 -34.05 -27.46 -37.23
CA ALA A 415 -34.65 -26.84 -38.42
C ALA A 415 -34.76 -25.32 -38.13
N LYS A 416 -34.88 -24.48 -39.17
CA LYS A 416 -35.01 -23.01 -39.02
C LYS A 416 -36.49 -22.60 -38.89
N PRO A 417 -36.79 -21.45 -38.25
CA PRO A 417 -37.47 -20.40 -39.01
C PRO A 417 -36.89 -18.98 -38.80
N THR A 418 -37.49 -17.99 -39.47
CA THR A 418 -36.97 -16.60 -39.63
C THR A 418 -38.09 -15.56 -39.52
N ALA A 419 -37.70 -14.27 -39.52
CA ALA A 419 -38.51 -13.04 -39.65
C ALA A 419 -39.09 -12.50 -38.32
N ALA A 420 -39.33 -11.19 -38.12
CA ALA A 420 -39.14 -10.00 -38.98
C ALA A 420 -38.62 -8.79 -38.13
N ALA A 421 -38.59 -7.56 -38.68
CA ALA A 421 -38.00 -6.39 -37.98
C ALA A 421 -38.74 -5.05 -38.20
N LYS A 422 -38.59 -4.12 -37.23
CA LYS A 422 -38.86 -2.66 -37.28
C LYS A 422 -40.35 -2.23 -37.39
N PRO A 423 -40.74 -0.93 -37.18
CA PRO A 423 -39.95 0.30 -37.01
C PRO A 423 -40.05 1.00 -35.62
N SER A 424 -40.26 2.32 -35.54
CA SER A 424 -39.62 3.19 -34.50
C SER A 424 -40.24 4.59 -34.25
N LYS A 425 -39.84 5.25 -33.12
CA LYS A 425 -39.83 6.72 -32.81
C LYS A 425 -41.20 7.40 -32.55
N PRO A 426 -41.29 8.67 -32.05
CA PRO A 426 -40.32 9.57 -31.33
C PRO A 426 -40.96 10.33 -30.11
N VAL A 427 -40.40 11.52 -29.72
CA VAL A 427 -40.98 12.63 -28.89
C VAL A 427 -40.88 12.48 -27.35
N ALA A 428 -40.60 13.51 -26.51
CA ALA A 428 -39.82 14.76 -26.60
C ALA A 428 -39.53 15.31 -25.17
N ALA A 429 -38.84 16.46 -25.03
CA ALA A 429 -38.28 16.94 -23.75
C ALA A 429 -39.02 18.14 -23.10
N ALA A 430 -38.89 18.30 -21.77
CA ALA A 430 -39.13 19.57 -21.06
C ALA A 430 -38.30 19.75 -19.76
N LYS A 431 -37.58 20.89 -19.70
CA LYS A 431 -36.99 21.65 -18.58
C LYS A 431 -36.97 21.11 -17.12
N ALA A 432 -35.78 21.24 -16.49
CA ALA A 432 -35.61 21.48 -15.05
C ALA A 432 -35.78 22.98 -14.69
N PRO A 433 -35.70 23.38 -13.39
CA PRO A 433 -34.43 24.02 -12.97
C PRO A 433 -33.95 23.80 -11.51
N ALA A 434 -32.63 23.67 -11.38
CA ALA A 434 -31.73 24.29 -10.38
C ALA A 434 -31.87 24.07 -8.86
N LYS A 435 -30.96 23.26 -8.29
CA LYS A 435 -29.97 23.56 -7.22
C LYS A 435 -29.25 22.25 -6.80
N ALA A 436 -27.96 22.18 -6.43
CA ALA A 436 -26.90 23.21 -6.32
C ALA A 436 -25.49 22.63 -6.65
N SER A 437 -24.42 23.38 -6.36
CA SER A 437 -22.98 23.07 -6.53
C SER A 437 -22.53 21.71 -5.93
N LYS A 438 -21.60 20.93 -6.51
CA LYS A 438 -20.24 21.18 -7.05
C LYS A 438 -19.12 21.25 -5.98
N ALA A 439 -18.42 20.13 -5.80
CA ALA A 439 -17.05 19.96 -5.29
C ALA A 439 -16.51 18.66 -5.92
N SER A 440 -15.30 18.50 -6.48
CA SER A 440 -13.92 18.92 -6.17
C SER A 440 -13.24 18.11 -5.05
N ASN A 441 -12.38 17.18 -5.48
CA ASN A 441 -11.34 16.46 -4.74
C ASN A 441 -10.26 17.45 -4.18
N PRO A 442 -9.27 17.04 -3.34
CA PRO A 442 -9.01 15.71 -2.78
C PRO A 442 -8.57 15.66 -1.28
N ALA A 443 -8.31 14.44 -0.80
CA ALA A 443 -7.25 14.01 0.13
C ALA A 443 -7.06 14.63 1.54
N ALA A 444 -7.22 13.77 2.56
CA ALA A 444 -6.27 13.62 3.67
C ALA A 444 -6.41 12.23 4.32
N ALA A 445 -5.30 11.60 4.70
CA ALA A 445 -5.20 10.36 5.49
C ALA A 445 -3.75 10.21 6.03
N PRO A 446 -3.49 9.31 6.98
CA PRO A 446 -3.99 9.35 8.36
C PRO A 446 -2.83 9.55 9.36
N ALA A 447 -3.15 9.79 10.63
CA ALA A 447 -2.17 9.77 11.73
C ALA A 447 -2.71 8.96 12.92
N ALA A 448 -1.86 8.14 13.53
CA ALA A 448 -2.13 7.55 14.84
C ALA A 448 -1.91 8.60 15.93
N ALA A 449 -2.74 8.59 16.97
CA ALA A 449 -2.77 9.63 17.99
C ALA A 449 -2.77 9.03 19.40
N GLY A 450 -1.67 9.20 20.14
CA GLY A 450 -1.68 9.05 21.60
C GLY A 450 -2.45 10.24 22.22
N GLU A 451 -3.70 9.98 22.63
CA GLU A 451 -4.72 10.93 23.15
C GLU A 451 -4.93 12.28 22.43
N ALA A 452 -4.25 12.55 21.31
CA ALA A 452 -4.39 13.78 20.53
C ALA A 452 -5.74 13.84 19.77
N GLN A 453 -6.71 14.50 20.38
CA GLN A 453 -7.90 15.09 19.75
C GLN A 453 -8.71 14.14 18.81
N LEU A 454 -8.97 12.91 19.25
CA LEU A 454 -9.89 11.97 18.58
C LEU A 454 -11.22 12.66 18.17
N PRO A 455 -11.72 12.43 16.95
CA PRO A 455 -12.84 13.18 16.38
C PRO A 455 -14.14 12.96 17.16
N GLY A 456 -14.95 14.00 17.31
CA GLY A 456 -16.22 13.94 18.04
C GLY A 456 -16.08 14.37 19.50
N ALA A 457 -16.53 13.55 20.45
CA ALA A 457 -16.40 13.80 21.88
C ALA A 457 -16.32 12.49 22.68
N LYS A 458 -15.38 12.38 23.64
CA LYS A 458 -15.27 11.23 24.55
C LYS A 458 -16.63 11.03 25.26
N PRO A 459 -17.26 9.84 25.19
CA PRO A 459 -18.55 9.63 25.83
C PRO A 459 -18.47 9.95 27.32
N PRO A 460 -19.50 10.57 27.92
CA PRO A 460 -19.53 10.76 29.35
C PRO A 460 -19.55 9.39 30.03
N VAL A 461 -18.50 9.10 30.81
CA VAL A 461 -18.47 7.94 31.71
C VAL A 461 -19.48 8.22 32.81
N LEU A 462 -20.72 7.79 32.60
CA LEU A 462 -21.77 7.85 33.61
C LEU A 462 -21.28 7.13 34.87
N ALA A 463 -21.30 7.83 36.00
CA ALA A 463 -20.77 7.34 37.27
C ALA A 463 -21.33 5.95 37.60
N LYS A 464 -20.47 5.09 38.20
CA LYS A 464 -20.65 3.63 38.36
C LYS A 464 -22.12 3.22 38.40
N ALA A 465 -22.57 2.72 37.25
CA ALA A 465 -23.94 2.29 37.03
C ALA A 465 -24.26 1.12 37.96
N GLU A 466 -24.97 1.39 39.07
CA GLU A 466 -25.39 0.34 39.99
C GLU A 466 -26.22 -0.73 39.26
N GLY A 467 -25.81 -1.99 39.42
CA GLY A 467 -26.34 -3.15 38.71
C GLY A 467 -25.25 -4.06 38.15
N THR A 468 -25.63 -5.29 37.76
CA THR A 468 -24.73 -6.19 37.03
C THR A 468 -24.52 -5.68 35.61
N ALA A 469 -23.29 -5.69 35.10
CA ALA A 469 -22.97 -5.30 33.73
C ALA A 469 -23.81 -6.08 32.70
N ASP A 470 -24.16 -5.45 31.57
CA ASP A 470 -24.85 -6.10 30.45
C ASP A 470 -23.88 -6.96 29.62
N ASN A 471 -24.41 -7.93 28.87
CA ASN A 471 -23.64 -8.67 27.87
C ASN A 471 -23.67 -7.91 26.54
N LEU A 472 -22.68 -7.05 26.30
CA LEU A 472 -22.64 -6.15 25.14
C LEU A 472 -22.51 -6.93 23.83
N THR A 473 -22.02 -8.17 23.84
CA THR A 473 -22.00 -9.04 22.64
C THR A 473 -23.38 -9.44 22.11
N ARG A 474 -24.47 -9.10 22.82
CA ARG A 474 -25.85 -9.18 22.29
C ARG A 474 -26.15 -8.11 21.21
N ILE A 475 -25.24 -7.14 20.99
CA ILE A 475 -25.27 -6.19 19.88
C ILE A 475 -24.47 -6.74 18.69
N LYS A 476 -25.08 -6.80 17.51
CA LYS A 476 -24.41 -7.19 16.26
C LYS A 476 -23.20 -6.29 15.98
N GLY A 477 -22.02 -6.88 15.89
CA GLY A 477 -20.73 -6.20 15.68
C GLY A 477 -19.85 -6.08 16.93
N VAL A 478 -20.43 -6.25 18.12
CA VAL A 478 -19.67 -6.32 19.38
C VAL A 478 -19.22 -7.77 19.61
N GLY A 479 -18.00 -8.12 19.20
CA GLY A 479 -17.36 -9.37 19.63
C GLY A 479 -16.67 -9.22 21.00
N PRO A 480 -16.21 -10.30 21.64
CA PRO A 480 -15.56 -10.24 22.95
C PRO A 480 -14.37 -9.27 23.03
N LYS A 481 -13.53 -9.18 21.98
CA LYS A 481 -12.44 -8.18 21.88
C LYS A 481 -12.94 -6.73 21.81
N ASN A 482 -14.13 -6.49 21.26
CA ASN A 482 -14.74 -5.16 21.22
C ASN A 482 -15.38 -4.81 22.57
N GLU A 483 -15.99 -5.78 23.27
CA GLU A 483 -16.53 -5.57 24.61
C GLU A 483 -15.42 -5.26 25.63
N ALA A 484 -14.26 -5.92 25.56
CA ALA A 484 -13.09 -5.57 26.37
C ALA A 484 -12.72 -4.08 26.24
N LYS A 485 -12.56 -3.58 25.00
CA LYS A 485 -12.29 -2.17 24.71
C LYS A 485 -13.40 -1.20 25.12
N LEU A 486 -14.66 -1.65 25.22
CA LEU A 486 -15.75 -0.85 25.76
C LEU A 486 -15.69 -0.80 27.29
N ASN A 487 -15.38 -1.92 27.94
CA ASN A 487 -15.19 -2.02 29.38
C ASN A 487 -13.99 -1.17 29.86
N GLU A 488 -12.89 -1.13 29.11
CA GLU A 488 -11.73 -0.24 29.32
C GLU A 488 -12.13 1.25 29.32
N LEU A 489 -13.07 1.63 28.46
CA LEU A 489 -13.67 2.97 28.42
C LEU A 489 -14.79 3.20 29.47
N GLY A 490 -15.04 2.24 30.37
CA GLY A 490 -16.09 2.32 31.40
C GLY A 490 -17.52 2.10 30.87
N ILE A 491 -17.68 1.55 29.66
CA ILE A 491 -18.98 1.24 29.04
C ILE A 491 -19.32 -0.24 29.29
N PHE A 492 -20.18 -0.47 30.27
CA PHE A 492 -20.59 -1.81 30.74
C PHE A 492 -22.08 -2.12 30.46
N HIS A 493 -22.86 -1.16 29.97
CA HIS A 493 -24.31 -1.29 29.83
C HIS A 493 -24.87 -0.81 28.49
N PHE A 494 -25.94 -1.47 28.03
CA PHE A 494 -26.71 -1.05 26.85
C PHE A 494 -27.21 0.39 26.98
N ARG A 495 -27.60 0.83 28.20
CA ARG A 495 -28.05 2.21 28.46
C ARG A 495 -27.00 3.28 28.13
N GLN A 496 -25.70 2.97 28.23
CA GLN A 496 -24.63 3.91 27.89
C GLN A 496 -24.51 4.05 26.36
N ILE A 497 -24.48 2.93 25.63
CA ILE A 497 -24.45 2.91 24.16
C ILE A 497 -25.72 3.54 23.56
N ALA A 498 -26.88 3.28 24.17
CA ALA A 498 -28.16 3.85 23.79
C ALA A 498 -28.23 5.38 23.97
N ALA A 499 -27.39 5.97 24.81
CA ALA A 499 -27.35 7.41 25.10
C ALA A 499 -26.39 8.19 24.19
N TRP A 500 -25.55 7.52 23.39
CA TRP A 500 -24.65 8.18 22.45
C TRP A 500 -25.41 8.98 21.39
N LYS A 501 -24.84 10.12 21.02
CA LYS A 501 -25.18 10.88 19.81
C LYS A 501 -24.06 10.64 18.79
N LYS A 502 -24.12 11.31 17.63
CA LYS A 502 -23.17 11.07 16.54
C LYS A 502 -21.71 11.34 16.94
N LYS A 503 -21.43 12.37 17.75
CA LYS A 503 -20.07 12.74 18.17
C LYS A 503 -19.44 11.72 19.11
N GLU A 504 -20.24 11.12 19.98
CA GLU A 504 -19.80 10.08 20.92
C GLU A 504 -19.54 8.76 20.18
N ALA A 505 -20.34 8.44 19.15
CA ALA A 505 -20.12 7.29 18.28
C ALA A 505 -18.90 7.47 17.35
N GLU A 506 -18.70 8.65 16.76
CA GLU A 506 -17.52 9.01 15.98
C GLU A 506 -16.23 8.84 16.79
N TRP A 507 -16.24 9.27 18.07
CA TRP A 507 -15.09 9.15 18.97
C TRP A 507 -14.77 7.70 19.34
N VAL A 508 -15.78 6.92 19.74
CA VAL A 508 -15.57 5.49 20.08
C VAL A 508 -15.18 4.69 18.85
N GLY A 509 -15.78 4.98 17.69
CA GLY A 509 -15.42 4.35 16.42
C GLY A 509 -13.96 4.62 16.03
N ALA A 510 -13.45 5.83 16.29
CA ALA A 510 -12.04 6.16 16.10
C ALA A 510 -11.13 5.46 17.13
N TYR A 511 -11.45 5.53 18.43
CA TYR A 511 -10.69 4.88 19.51
C TYR A 511 -10.55 3.37 19.31
N MET A 512 -11.62 2.69 18.90
CA MET A 512 -11.62 1.25 18.65
C MET A 512 -11.00 0.86 17.29
N ALA A 513 -10.48 1.82 16.53
CA ALA A 513 -9.89 1.66 15.19
C ALA A 513 -10.86 1.15 14.09
N PHE A 514 -12.14 1.55 14.14
CA PHE A 514 -13.14 1.23 13.11
C PHE A 514 -14.17 2.35 12.84
N PRO A 515 -13.75 3.56 12.41
CA PRO A 515 -14.66 4.68 12.17
C PRO A 515 -15.82 4.31 11.22
N GLY A 516 -17.03 4.76 11.57
CA GLY A 516 -18.27 4.49 10.82
C GLY A 516 -18.89 3.09 11.05
N ARG A 517 -18.24 2.20 11.81
CA ARG A 517 -18.78 0.84 12.06
C ARG A 517 -20.01 0.84 12.98
N ILE A 518 -20.02 1.71 13.98
CA ILE A 518 -21.06 1.80 15.02
C ILE A 518 -22.40 2.23 14.39
N GLU A 519 -22.32 3.05 13.35
CA GLU A 519 -23.43 3.46 12.47
C GLU A 519 -23.83 2.34 11.50
N ARG A 520 -22.88 1.76 10.74
CA ARG A 520 -23.17 0.69 9.76
C ARG A 520 -23.77 -0.58 10.37
N GLU A 521 -23.46 -0.89 11.62
CA GLU A 521 -24.04 -2.01 12.37
C GLU A 521 -25.12 -1.56 13.38
N GLU A 522 -25.57 -0.30 13.32
CA GLU A 522 -26.71 0.24 14.09
C GLU A 522 -26.66 0.02 15.61
N TRP A 523 -25.47 0.05 16.22
CA TRP A 523 -25.27 -0.33 17.63
C TRP A 523 -26.17 0.45 18.60
N ILE A 524 -26.35 1.75 18.36
CA ILE A 524 -27.20 2.63 19.17
C ILE A 524 -28.68 2.22 19.09
N ALA A 525 -29.15 1.76 17.92
CA ALA A 525 -30.54 1.32 17.75
C ALA A 525 -30.79 -0.02 18.45
N GLN A 526 -29.86 -0.97 18.30
CA GLN A 526 -29.90 -2.25 19.02
C GLN A 526 -29.83 -2.04 20.53
N ALA A 527 -28.92 -1.19 21.01
CA ALA A 527 -28.80 -0.85 22.43
C ALA A 527 -30.08 -0.22 23.00
N LYS A 528 -30.78 0.63 22.23
CA LYS A 528 -32.08 1.23 22.61
C LYS A 528 -33.22 0.21 22.73
N LEU A 529 -33.11 -0.96 22.11
CA LEU A 529 -34.05 -2.08 22.29
C LEU A 529 -33.66 -2.93 23.51
N LEU A 530 -32.39 -3.33 23.59
CA LEU A 530 -31.86 -4.17 24.66
C LEU A 530 -31.96 -3.49 26.04
N ALA A 531 -31.68 -2.18 26.12
CA ALA A 531 -31.86 -1.36 27.34
C ALA A 531 -33.34 -1.19 27.77
N LYS A 532 -34.31 -1.60 26.93
CA LYS A 532 -35.75 -1.65 27.24
C LYS A 532 -36.23 -3.09 27.48
N GLY A 533 -35.33 -4.05 27.67
CA GLY A 533 -35.67 -5.46 27.82
C GLY A 533 -36.25 -6.11 26.57
N LYS A 534 -35.99 -5.55 25.37
CA LYS A 534 -36.43 -6.12 24.09
C LYS A 534 -35.27 -6.76 23.34
N ASP A 535 -35.48 -7.99 22.89
CA ASP A 535 -34.49 -8.74 22.12
C ASP A 535 -34.53 -8.39 20.63
N THR A 536 -33.35 -8.47 20.00
CA THR A 536 -33.17 -8.46 18.54
C THR A 536 -32.98 -9.89 18.02
N GLU A 537 -33.22 -10.14 16.72
CA GLU A 537 -32.92 -11.44 16.08
C GLU A 537 -31.44 -11.83 16.16
N PHE A 538 -30.53 -10.86 16.38
CA PHE A 538 -29.14 -11.16 16.69
C PHE A 538 -28.96 -11.61 18.14
N SER A 539 -29.51 -10.88 19.12
CA SER A 539 -29.39 -11.25 20.54
C SER A 539 -29.97 -12.63 20.83
N LYS A 540 -31.14 -12.97 20.28
CA LYS A 540 -31.74 -14.32 20.38
C LYS A 540 -30.79 -15.43 19.91
N ARG A 541 -29.96 -15.17 18.90
CA ARG A 541 -28.95 -16.13 18.40
C ARG A 541 -27.74 -16.22 19.33
N VAL A 542 -27.33 -15.12 19.96
CA VAL A 542 -26.30 -15.10 21.01
C VAL A 542 -26.77 -15.89 22.23
N ASP A 543 -27.98 -15.63 22.71
CA ASP A 543 -28.57 -16.30 23.88
C ASP A 543 -28.80 -17.80 23.62
N ALA A 544 -29.10 -18.18 22.38
CA ALA A 544 -29.20 -19.57 21.94
C ALA A 544 -27.83 -20.23 21.63
N GLY A 545 -26.71 -19.59 21.96
CA GLY A 545 -25.35 -20.13 21.77
C GLY A 545 -24.90 -20.27 20.31
N LYS A 546 -25.63 -19.68 19.35
CA LYS A 546 -25.35 -19.77 17.90
C LYS A 546 -24.37 -18.69 17.40
N VAL A 547 -23.79 -17.91 18.31
CA VAL A 547 -22.82 -16.84 18.06
C VAL A 547 -21.90 -16.77 19.28
N ALA A 548 -20.59 -16.56 19.07
CA ALA A 548 -19.63 -16.42 20.15
C ALA A 548 -19.91 -15.19 21.03
N THR A 549 -19.75 -15.36 22.35
CA THR A 549 -20.05 -14.34 23.37
C THR A 549 -19.02 -14.41 24.49
N SER A 550 -18.85 -13.31 25.24
CA SER A 550 -17.90 -13.19 26.35
C SER A 550 -18.32 -13.93 27.62
N ARG A 551 -19.61 -14.26 27.76
CA ARG A 551 -20.17 -14.94 28.93
C ARG A 551 -20.45 -16.39 28.58
N ALA A 552 -19.94 -17.31 29.41
CA ALA A 552 -20.23 -18.74 29.27
C ALA A 552 -21.75 -18.98 29.19
N THR A 553 -22.16 -19.92 28.33
CA THR A 553 -23.55 -20.27 28.07
C THR A 553 -24.17 -21.04 29.24
N GLY A 554 -24.40 -20.35 30.34
CA GLY A 554 -25.07 -20.85 31.54
C GLY A 554 -26.50 -21.31 31.23
N ALA A 555 -26.67 -22.62 31.08
CA ALA A 555 -27.95 -23.20 30.68
C ALA A 555 -29.05 -22.95 31.72
N ARG A 556 -30.11 -22.23 31.34
CA ARG A 556 -31.38 -22.20 32.09
C ARG A 556 -32.08 -23.57 31.97
N LYS A 557 -31.72 -24.50 32.85
CA LYS A 557 -32.53 -25.69 33.16
C LYS A 557 -33.59 -25.32 34.21
N GLY A 558 -34.85 -25.66 33.94
CA GLY A 558 -36.01 -25.42 34.82
C GLY A 558 -36.57 -23.99 34.69
N GLY A 559 -37.90 -23.78 34.66
CA GLY A 559 -39.05 -24.69 34.58
C GLY A 559 -40.23 -23.93 33.92
N LYS A 560 -41.45 -24.47 33.81
CA LYS A 560 -42.09 -25.65 34.42
C LYS A 560 -43.11 -26.26 33.44
N ALA A 561 -43.62 -27.45 33.81
CA ALA A 561 -44.96 -28.00 33.53
C ALA A 561 -45.59 -27.68 32.17
#